data_AF-A0A3N7EFN7-F1
#
_entry.id   AF-A0A3N7EFN7-F1
#
_cell.length_a   1.000
_cell.length_b   1.000
_cell.length_c   1.000
_cell.angle_alpha   90.00
_cell.angle_beta   90.00
_cell.angle_gamma   90.00
#
_symmetry.space_group_name_H-M   'P 1'
#
loop_
_entity.id
_entity.type
_entity.pdbx_description
1 polymer ?
#
loop_
_entity_poly.entity_id
_entity_poly.type
_entity_poly.pdbx_seq_one_letter_code
_entity_poly.pdbx_strand_id
1 'polypeptide(L)'
;MNIERTQYIGHYGVTFTVLRVAVLPADRNALANLCLLDAGASANKVRQQLVDLYGKMLARDLPCRMTIAITKPLTRQQADLFNERGTIIAVLLAGAFSAPIHPFSKPVARVAATTVGVITKSFIRTYHAGDVVIGIEAQVEGGIGPQRSMSAMVIPFMGGITR
;
A
#
# COMPACT_ATOMS: atom_id res chain seq x y z
N MET A 1 -11.98 -13.76 -2.08
CA MET A 1 -10.74 -12.98 -1.89
C MET A 1 -9.87 -13.54 -0.75
N ASN A 2 -8.62 -13.94 -1.02
CA ASN A 2 -7.61 -14.29 0.01
C ASN A 2 -6.83 -13.02 0.42
N ILE A 3 -6.53 -12.88 1.71
CA ILE A 3 -5.83 -11.72 2.27
C ILE A 3 -4.65 -12.22 3.09
N GLU A 4 -3.45 -11.85 2.67
CA GLU A 4 -2.24 -12.11 3.44
C GLU A 4 -1.78 -10.83 4.12
N ARG A 5 -1.34 -10.94 5.37
CA ARG A 5 -0.81 -9.82 6.15
C ARG A 5 0.57 -10.20 6.69
N THR A 6 1.57 -9.37 6.42
CA THR A 6 2.94 -9.52 6.92
C THR A 6 3.44 -8.21 7.51
N GLN A 7 4.55 -8.28 8.25
CA GLN A 7 5.31 -7.11 8.66
C GLN A 7 6.62 -7.04 7.89
N TYR A 8 7.03 -5.83 7.53
CA TYR A 8 8.27 -5.56 6.83
C TYR A 8 8.96 -4.36 7.47
N ILE A 9 10.22 -4.53 7.88
CA ILE A 9 11.05 -3.43 8.36
C ILE A 9 11.91 -2.97 7.18
N GLY A 10 11.60 -1.79 6.65
CA GLY A 10 12.34 -1.16 5.57
C GLY A 10 13.57 -0.42 6.07
N HIS A 11 14.25 0.24 5.13
CA HIS A 11 15.37 1.14 5.48
C HIS A 11 14.94 2.20 6.50
N TYR A 12 15.90 2.69 7.29
CA TYR A 12 15.69 3.69 8.34
C TYR A 12 14.71 3.25 9.45
N GLY A 13 14.55 1.93 9.63
CA GLY A 13 13.71 1.35 10.68
C GLY A 13 12.21 1.57 10.47
N VAL A 14 11.78 1.99 9.28
CA VAL A 14 10.36 2.20 8.99
C VAL A 14 9.66 0.85 8.91
N THR A 15 8.75 0.60 9.84
CA THR A 15 7.99 -0.65 9.89
C THR A 15 6.69 -0.51 9.12
N PHE A 16 6.42 -1.47 8.24
CA PHE A 16 5.21 -1.57 7.44
C PHE A 16 4.39 -2.80 7.86
N THR A 17 3.09 -2.64 8.02
CA THR A 17 2.13 -3.73 7.82
C THR A 17 1.84 -3.81 6.32
N VAL A 18 2.14 -4.96 5.70
CA VAL A 18 1.90 -5.20 4.28
C VAL A 18 0.73 -6.17 4.13
N LEU A 19 -0.31 -5.75 3.42
CA LEU A 19 -1.45 -6.57 3.06
C LEU A 19 -1.39 -6.89 1.57
N ARG A 20 -1.59 -8.15 1.19
CA ARG A 20 -1.65 -8.59 -0.21
C ARG A 20 -2.97 -9.27 -0.48
N VAL A 21 -3.62 -8.87 -1.57
CA VAL A 21 -4.90 -9.41 -2.00
C VAL A 21 -4.89 -9.67 -3.50
N ALA A 22 -5.56 -10.73 -3.93
CA ALA A 22 -5.89 -10.94 -5.33
C ALA A 22 -7.40 -10.72 -5.50
N VAL A 23 -7.77 -9.71 -6.27
CA VAL A 23 -9.15 -9.29 -6.48
C VAL A 23 -9.61 -9.79 -7.85
N LEU A 24 -10.62 -10.67 -7.84
CA LEU A 24 -11.38 -11.07 -9.01
C LEU A 24 -12.62 -10.16 -9.18
N PRO A 25 -13.28 -10.15 -10.36
CA PRO A 25 -14.50 -9.36 -10.57
C PRO A 25 -15.60 -9.60 -9.54
N ALA A 26 -15.79 -10.85 -9.14
CA ALA A 26 -16.76 -11.24 -8.11
C ALA A 26 -16.41 -10.71 -6.70
N ASP A 27 -15.13 -10.44 -6.44
CA ASP A 27 -14.63 -9.98 -5.14
C ASP A 27 -14.70 -8.44 -4.98
N ARG A 28 -15.22 -7.70 -5.98
CA ARG A 28 -15.26 -6.22 -5.93
C ARG A 28 -15.96 -5.68 -4.67
N ASN A 29 -17.05 -6.30 -4.25
CA ASN A 29 -17.77 -5.92 -3.03
C ASN A 29 -16.99 -6.29 -1.75
N ALA A 30 -16.19 -7.35 -1.79
CA ALA A 30 -15.32 -7.72 -0.69
C ALA A 30 -14.16 -6.72 -0.53
N LEU A 31 -13.64 -6.18 -1.63
CA LEU A 31 -12.62 -5.11 -1.60
C LEU A 31 -13.15 -3.84 -0.93
N ALA A 32 -14.40 -3.45 -1.22
CA ALA A 32 -15.04 -2.29 -0.59
C ALA A 32 -15.22 -2.45 0.93
N ASN A 33 -15.27 -3.68 1.43
CA ASN A 33 -15.45 -4.02 2.84
C ASN A 33 -14.15 -4.54 3.51
N LEU A 34 -12.99 -4.34 2.88
CA LEU A 34 -11.72 -4.87 3.38
C LEU A 34 -11.42 -4.36 4.80
N CYS A 35 -11.01 -5.26 5.68
CA CYS A 35 -10.67 -4.94 7.06
C CYS A 35 -9.25 -4.35 7.17
N LEU A 36 -9.18 -3.02 7.34
CA LEU A 36 -7.95 -2.24 7.40
C LEU A 36 -7.72 -1.67 8.80
N LEU A 37 -7.55 -2.54 9.80
CA LEU A 37 -7.35 -2.14 11.20
C LEU A 37 -6.19 -1.13 11.35
N ASP A 38 -5.09 -1.36 10.65
CA ASP A 38 -3.90 -0.50 10.67
C ASP A 38 -4.13 0.90 10.07
N ALA A 39 -5.19 1.10 9.29
CA ALA A 39 -5.55 2.40 8.70
C ALA A 39 -6.46 3.25 9.61
N GLY A 40 -6.96 2.69 10.72
CA GLY A 40 -7.79 3.38 11.70
C GLY A 40 -8.95 4.17 11.08
N ALA A 41 -9.09 5.44 11.47
CA ALA A 41 -10.13 6.35 10.98
C ALA A 41 -10.10 6.59 9.46
N SER A 42 -8.98 6.31 8.80
CA SER A 42 -8.82 6.48 7.36
C SER A 42 -9.18 5.23 6.55
N ALA A 43 -9.61 4.14 7.18
CA ALA A 43 -9.93 2.89 6.48
C ALA A 43 -10.92 3.09 5.33
N ASN A 44 -11.93 3.96 5.47
CA ASN A 44 -12.88 4.27 4.39
C ASN A 44 -12.22 4.96 3.19
N LYS A 45 -11.32 5.90 3.43
CA LYS A 45 -10.57 6.59 2.37
C LYS A 45 -9.65 5.61 1.63
N VAL A 46 -8.99 4.72 2.36
CA VAL A 46 -8.14 3.67 1.77
C VAL A 46 -8.97 2.71 0.93
N ARG A 47 -10.16 2.28 1.41
CA ARG A 47 -11.09 1.43 0.63
C ARG A 47 -11.54 2.11 -0.66
N GLN A 48 -11.93 3.38 -0.61
CA GLN A 48 -12.29 4.14 -1.81
C GLN A 48 -11.14 4.17 -2.81
N GLN A 49 -9.94 4.49 -2.35
CA GLN A 49 -8.76 4.53 -3.21
C GLN A 49 -8.38 3.16 -3.79
N LEU A 50 -8.60 2.07 -3.04
CA LEU A 50 -8.44 0.70 -3.54
C LEU A 50 -9.46 0.38 -4.65
N VAL A 51 -10.74 0.69 -4.43
CA VAL A 51 -11.81 0.44 -5.40
C VAL A 51 -11.59 1.27 -6.67
N ASP A 52 -11.21 2.53 -6.52
CA ASP A 52 -10.90 3.42 -7.65
C ASP A 52 -9.69 2.94 -8.44
N LEU A 53 -8.63 2.49 -7.75
CA LEU A 53 -7.44 1.93 -8.39
C LEU A 53 -7.80 0.65 -9.15
N TYR A 54 -8.52 -0.28 -8.51
CA TYR A 54 -8.99 -1.51 -9.14
C TYR A 54 -9.82 -1.23 -10.40
N GLY A 55 -10.75 -0.27 -10.35
CA GLY A 55 -11.57 0.14 -11.49
C GLY A 55 -10.74 0.64 -12.68
N LYS A 56 -9.64 1.36 -12.42
CA LYS A 56 -8.74 1.88 -13.46
C LYS A 56 -7.87 0.81 -14.11
N MET A 57 -7.60 -0.29 -13.42
CA MET A 57 -6.78 -1.39 -13.95
C MET A 57 -7.48 -2.15 -15.09
N LEU A 58 -8.83 -2.06 -15.18
CA LEU A 58 -9.63 -2.70 -16.23
C LEU A 58 -9.22 -4.17 -16.46
N ALA A 59 -9.15 -4.93 -15.37
CA ALA A 59 -8.63 -6.30 -15.37
C ALA A 59 -9.50 -7.31 -16.14
N ARG A 60 -10.75 -6.93 -16.48
CA ARG A 60 -11.77 -7.86 -17.02
C ARG A 60 -11.88 -9.08 -16.11
N ASP A 61 -11.63 -10.28 -16.62
CA ASP A 61 -11.70 -11.55 -15.88
C ASP A 61 -10.37 -11.96 -15.24
N LEU A 62 -9.33 -11.13 -15.36
CA LEU A 62 -8.01 -11.40 -14.81
C LEU A 62 -7.92 -10.98 -13.34
N PRO A 63 -7.13 -11.70 -12.52
CA PRO A 63 -6.91 -11.31 -11.14
C PRO A 63 -6.09 -10.02 -11.06
N CYS A 64 -6.60 -9.03 -10.35
CA CYS A 64 -5.86 -7.82 -9.99
C CYS A 64 -5.17 -8.04 -8.63
N ARG A 65 -3.85 -8.18 -8.66
CA ARG A 65 -3.03 -8.31 -7.45
C ARG A 65 -2.82 -6.92 -6.86
N MET A 66 -3.29 -6.70 -5.63
CA MET A 66 -3.10 -5.43 -4.93
C MET A 66 -2.29 -5.65 -3.66
N THR A 67 -1.32 -4.76 -3.43
CA THR A 67 -0.53 -4.71 -2.20
C THR A 67 -0.75 -3.37 -1.51
N ILE A 68 -1.07 -3.40 -0.22
CA ILE A 68 -1.25 -2.22 0.63
C ILE A 68 -0.12 -2.25 1.67
N ALA A 69 0.72 -1.22 1.68
CA ALA A 69 1.77 -1.05 2.68
C ALA A 69 1.39 0.13 3.58
N ILE A 70 1.24 -0.12 4.89
CA ILE A 70 0.85 0.87 5.89
C ILE A 70 1.99 0.99 6.89
N THR A 71 2.60 2.18 7.02
CA THR A 71 3.62 2.37 8.04
C THR A 71 3.02 2.30 9.44
N LYS A 72 3.80 1.89 10.42
CA LYS A 72 3.56 2.34 11.80
C LYS A 72 3.68 3.87 11.87
N PRO A 73 3.07 4.51 12.89
CA PRO A 73 3.23 5.96 13.09
C PRO A 73 4.70 6.34 13.04
N LEU A 74 5.05 7.32 12.20
CA LEU A 74 6.43 7.73 12.00
C LEU A 74 7.02 8.30 13.29
N THR A 75 8.28 7.98 13.57
CA THR A 75 9.04 8.72 14.58
C THR A 75 9.39 10.10 14.05
N ARG A 76 9.74 11.04 14.94
CA ARG A 76 10.22 12.37 14.55
C ARG A 76 11.41 12.28 13.58
N GLN A 77 12.38 11.42 13.89
CA GLN A 77 13.54 11.19 13.03
C GLN A 77 13.16 10.65 11.64
N GLN A 78 12.18 9.74 11.56
CA GLN A 78 11.70 9.23 10.28
C GLN A 78 10.98 10.30 9.46
N ALA A 79 10.16 11.13 10.11
CA ALA A 79 9.47 12.24 9.47
C ALA A 79 10.46 13.27 8.92
N ASP A 80 11.48 13.65 9.70
CA ASP A 80 12.54 14.56 9.26
C ASP A 80 13.30 13.99 8.04
N LEU A 81 13.65 12.69 8.07
CA LEU A 81 14.27 12.02 6.93
C LEU A 81 13.40 12.04 5.67
N PHE A 82 12.08 11.91 5.81
CA PHE A 82 11.15 11.94 4.67
C PHE A 82 11.05 13.35 4.07
N ASN A 83 11.13 14.38 4.92
CA ASN A 83 11.14 15.78 4.51
C ASN A 83 12.43 16.16 3.77
N GLU A 84 13.58 15.70 4.25
CA GLU A 84 14.88 15.98 3.62
C GLU A 84 15.05 15.24 2.29
N ARG A 85 14.45 14.05 2.16
CA ARG A 85 14.64 13.15 1.03
C ARG A 85 13.31 12.76 0.41
N GLY A 86 12.65 13.68 -0.30
CA GLY A 86 11.31 13.47 -0.88
C GLY A 86 11.16 12.23 -1.79
N THR A 87 12.24 11.63 -2.27
CA THR A 87 12.25 10.37 -3.06
C THR A 87 12.29 9.10 -2.22
N ILE A 88 12.62 9.19 -0.92
CA ILE A 88 12.87 8.05 -0.04
C ILE A 88 11.63 7.18 0.13
N ILE A 89 10.45 7.78 0.11
CA ILE A 89 9.19 7.09 0.37
C ILE A 89 8.88 6.12 -0.76
N ALA A 90 9.14 6.50 -2.00
CA ALA A 90 8.94 5.60 -3.13
C ALA A 90 9.84 4.36 -3.04
N VAL A 91 11.09 4.54 -2.62
CA VAL A 91 12.04 3.44 -2.39
C VAL A 91 11.56 2.55 -1.25
N LEU A 92 11.12 3.13 -0.14
CA LEU A 92 10.61 2.38 1.01
C LEU A 92 9.34 1.58 0.68
N LEU A 93 8.41 2.20 -0.06
CA LEU A 93 7.20 1.53 -0.54
C LEU A 93 7.54 0.41 -1.53
N ALA A 94 8.46 0.64 -2.46
CA ALA A 94 8.93 -0.41 -3.37
C ALA A 94 9.53 -1.60 -2.62
N GLY A 95 10.30 -1.35 -1.55
CA GLY A 95 10.80 -2.39 -0.65
C GLY A 95 9.67 -3.15 0.05
N ALA A 96 8.68 -2.44 0.59
CA ALA A 96 7.51 -3.05 1.24
C ALA A 96 6.67 -3.89 0.26
N PHE A 97 6.48 -3.42 -0.97
CA PHE A 97 5.77 -4.17 -2.01
C PHE A 97 6.53 -5.41 -2.48
N SER A 98 7.84 -5.41 -2.38
CA SER A 98 8.70 -6.55 -2.75
C SER A 98 9.01 -7.49 -1.58
N ALA A 99 8.50 -7.18 -0.37
CA ALA A 99 8.80 -7.95 0.83
C ALA A 99 8.36 -9.42 0.68
N PRO A 100 9.20 -10.39 1.08
CA PRO A 100 8.88 -11.80 0.93
C PRO A 100 7.60 -12.16 1.68
N ILE A 101 6.81 -13.01 1.05
CA ILE A 101 5.66 -13.68 1.66
C ILE A 101 6.25 -14.85 2.46
N HIS A 102 5.79 -15.07 3.69
CA HIS A 102 6.33 -16.06 4.64
C HIS A 102 6.77 -17.39 4.00
N PRO A 103 7.77 -18.10 4.58
CA PRO A 103 8.21 -19.41 4.09
C PRO A 103 7.14 -20.53 4.17
N PHE A 104 5.99 -20.29 4.82
CA PHE A 104 4.95 -21.30 5.08
C PHE A 104 3.60 -21.05 4.37
N SER A 105 3.47 -20.00 3.55
CA SER A 105 2.25 -19.78 2.75
C SER A 105 2.29 -20.63 1.47
N LYS A 106 1.18 -21.31 1.17
CA LYS A 106 0.94 -22.00 -0.11
C LYS A 106 1.27 -21.07 -1.29
N PRO A 107 1.72 -21.58 -2.44
CA PRO A 107 2.34 -20.79 -3.50
C PRO A 107 1.31 -19.92 -4.22
N VAL A 108 0.91 -18.82 -3.60
CA VAL A 108 0.24 -17.72 -4.30
C VAL A 108 1.35 -16.94 -4.98
N ALA A 109 1.63 -17.32 -6.22
CA ALA A 109 2.41 -16.62 -7.24
C ALA A 109 3.43 -15.59 -6.69
N ARG A 110 4.70 -16.00 -6.63
CA ARG A 110 5.85 -15.11 -6.47
C ARG A 110 5.69 -13.90 -7.39
N VAL A 111 5.45 -12.73 -6.82
CA VAL A 111 5.46 -11.46 -7.56
C VAL A 111 6.93 -11.15 -7.85
N ALA A 112 7.37 -11.40 -9.07
CA ALA A 112 8.67 -10.94 -9.56
C ALA A 112 8.60 -9.40 -9.65
N ALA A 113 9.21 -8.72 -8.68
CA ALA A 113 9.22 -7.27 -8.61
C ALA A 113 10.21 -6.69 -9.64
N THR A 114 9.74 -6.39 -10.84
CA THR A 114 10.42 -5.44 -11.73
C THR A 114 9.76 -4.07 -11.55
N THR A 115 10.40 -3.22 -10.74
CA THR A 115 9.89 -1.89 -10.41
C THR A 115 10.15 -0.90 -11.54
N VAL A 116 9.22 -0.79 -12.49
CA VAL A 116 9.14 0.38 -13.39
C VAL A 116 7.69 0.84 -13.43
N GLY A 117 7.39 1.99 -12.81
CA GLY A 117 6.01 2.48 -12.74
C GLY A 117 5.82 3.71 -11.86
N VAL A 118 6.29 4.85 -12.37
CA VAL A 118 5.84 6.24 -12.13
C VAL A 118 5.15 6.54 -10.79
N ILE A 119 5.93 7.16 -9.91
CA ILE A 119 5.56 7.81 -8.67
C ILE A 119 4.79 9.10 -9.01
N THR A 120 3.46 9.06 -9.05
CA THR A 120 2.66 10.27 -9.39
C THR A 120 2.46 11.16 -8.16
N LYS A 121 3.17 12.30 -8.16
CA LYS A 121 2.80 13.65 -7.66
C LYS A 121 2.39 13.88 -6.19
N SER A 122 2.09 12.87 -5.36
CA SER A 122 1.55 13.08 -3.99
C SER A 122 2.59 13.16 -2.86
N PHE A 123 3.89 13.13 -3.16
CA PHE A 123 4.95 13.07 -2.13
C PHE A 123 5.33 14.42 -1.52
N ILE A 124 4.69 15.52 -1.95
CA ILE A 124 4.99 16.88 -1.52
C ILE A 124 4.09 17.24 -0.33
N ARG A 125 4.40 16.69 0.85
CA ARG A 125 3.89 17.19 2.13
C ARG A 125 5.00 17.13 3.16
N THR A 126 4.97 18.08 4.10
CA THR A 126 5.78 17.99 5.30
C THR A 126 5.22 16.86 6.17
N TYR A 127 6.04 15.84 6.42
CA TYR A 127 5.76 14.72 7.31
C TYR A 127 6.03 15.14 8.76
N HIS A 128 5.19 14.66 9.67
CA HIS A 128 5.31 14.89 11.11
C HIS A 128 5.42 13.57 11.86
N ALA A 129 5.94 13.65 13.08
CA ALA A 129 5.91 12.52 14.00
C ALA A 129 4.45 12.08 14.24
N GLY A 130 4.22 10.78 14.16
CA GLY A 130 2.92 10.14 14.29
C GLY A 130 2.16 9.96 12.97
N ASP A 131 2.61 10.60 11.88
CA ASP A 131 1.97 10.43 10.57
C ASP A 131 2.03 8.97 10.13
N VAL A 132 1.02 8.52 9.40
CA VAL A 132 0.98 7.18 8.80
C VAL A 132 0.97 7.31 7.29
N VAL A 133 1.93 6.68 6.64
CA VAL A 133 2.02 6.62 5.18
C VAL A 133 1.41 5.32 4.70
N ILE A 134 0.51 5.42 3.72
CA ILE A 134 -0.13 4.28 3.09
C ILE A 134 0.23 4.29 1.61
N GLY A 135 0.93 3.25 1.17
CA GLY A 135 1.14 2.94 -0.24
C GLY A 135 0.20 1.84 -0.70
N ILE A 136 -0.27 1.96 -1.94
CA ILE A 136 -1.09 0.97 -2.63
C ILE A 136 -0.44 0.71 -3.99
N GLU A 137 -0.22 -0.56 -4.29
CA GLU A 137 0.19 -1.02 -5.61
C GLU A 137 -0.87 -1.97 -6.15
N ALA A 138 -1.23 -1.83 -7.42
CA ALA A 138 -2.06 -2.75 -8.17
C ALA A 138 -1.30 -3.27 -9.39
N GLN A 139 -1.47 -4.55 -9.70
CA GLN A 139 -0.86 -5.23 -10.82
C GLN A 139 -1.87 -6.16 -11.49
N VAL A 140 -1.91 -6.12 -12.82
CA VAL A 140 -2.69 -7.02 -13.67
C VAL A 140 -1.78 -7.45 -14.81
N GLU A 141 -1.74 -8.75 -15.09
CA GLU A 141 -0.99 -9.31 -16.23
C GLU A 141 -1.98 -9.59 -17.38
N GLY A 142 -1.90 -8.83 -18.47
CA GLY A 142 -2.73 -9.02 -19.68
C GLY A 142 -4.04 -8.21 -19.74
N GLY A 143 -4.31 -7.33 -18.76
CA GLY A 143 -5.49 -6.45 -18.76
C GLY A 143 -5.45 -5.36 -19.84
N ILE A 144 -6.56 -4.66 -20.06
CA ILE A 144 -6.59 -3.50 -20.99
C ILE A 144 -5.96 -2.26 -20.35
N GLY A 145 -6.24 -2.07 -19.06
CA GLY A 145 -5.75 -0.92 -18.32
C GLY A 145 -4.25 -1.02 -18.04
N PRO A 146 -3.73 -0.14 -17.18
CA PRO A 146 -2.34 -0.20 -16.75
C PRO A 146 -2.02 -1.59 -16.20
N GLN A 147 -0.87 -2.15 -16.60
CA GLN A 147 -0.41 -3.44 -16.04
C GLN A 147 0.04 -3.30 -14.58
N ARG A 148 0.47 -2.09 -14.20
CA ARG A 148 0.92 -1.74 -12.85
C ARG A 148 0.54 -0.30 -12.55
N SER A 149 0.05 -0.04 -11.34
CA SER A 149 -0.25 1.32 -10.87
C SER A 149 0.06 1.43 -9.39
N MET A 150 0.67 2.54 -9.00
CA MET A 150 1.05 2.81 -7.62
C MET A 150 0.45 4.13 -7.16
N SER A 151 0.02 4.18 -5.90
CA SER A 151 -0.48 5.38 -5.25
C SER A 151 -0.03 5.42 -3.80
N ALA A 152 0.12 6.62 -3.24
CA ALA A 152 0.45 6.80 -1.84
C ALA A 152 -0.37 7.94 -1.25
N MET A 153 -0.66 7.85 0.05
CA MET A 153 -1.32 8.90 0.82
C MET A 153 -0.72 8.98 2.22
N VAL A 154 -0.85 10.16 2.83
CA VAL A 154 -0.44 10.41 4.21
C VAL A 154 -1.68 10.67 5.05
N ILE A 155 -1.76 9.98 6.18
CA ILE A 155 -2.73 10.23 7.23
C ILE A 155 -1.98 11.02 8.31
N PRO A 156 -2.33 12.30 8.52
CA PRO A 156 -1.68 13.09 9.53
C PRO A 156 -2.00 12.55 10.92
N PHE A 157 -1.04 12.63 11.83
CA PHE A 157 -1.30 12.42 13.24
C PHE A 157 -2.28 13.49 13.74
N MET A 158 -3.52 13.10 13.98
CA MET A 158 -4.44 13.95 14.72
C MET A 158 -4.12 13.76 16.20
N GLY A 159 -3.31 14.66 16.76
CA GLY A 159 -2.95 14.69 18.17
C GLY A 159 -4.17 14.41 19.06
N GLY A 160 -3.98 13.56 20.06
CA GLY A 160 -5.03 12.85 20.79
C GLY A 160 -6.30 13.65 21.04
N ILE A 161 -7.41 13.16 20.48
CA ILE A 161 -8.69 13.22 21.18
C ILE A 161 -8.77 11.91 21.95
N THR A 162 -8.29 11.93 23.20
CA THR A 162 -8.66 10.93 24.19
C THR A 162 -10.18 10.77 24.16
N ARG A 163 -10.65 9.57 23.84
CA ARG A 163 -11.96 9.13 24.29
C ARG A 163 -11.78 8.38 25.60
#